data_AF-A0A6J4ICL8-F1
#
_entry.id   AF-A0A6J4ICL8-F1
#
_cell.length_a   1.000
_cell.length_b   1.000
_cell.length_c   1.000
_cell.angle_alpha   90.00
_cell.angle_beta   90.00
_cell.angle_gamma   90.00
#
_symmetry.space_group_name_H-M   'P 1'
#
loop_
_entity.id
_entity.type
_entity.pdbx_description
1 polymer ?
#
loop_
_entity_poly.entity_id
_entity_poly.type
_entity_poly.pdbx_seq_one_letter_code
_entity_poly.pdbx_strand_id
1 'polypeptide(L)'
;MSEASLEERSYEPRRTPRELQAVLITGRGHRYRAAPVPAPSKNEILQCMFWLQAEGLGDEANVTLLERFLGVDVNVDVALLDRLLEEGYVERVGDRYKLTEAGTRKGGVELAASFEELMKPTYGECGRTVWCMGRTPGECRAGLDRDGSLARSPVTSLRDT
;
A
#
# COMPACT_ATOMS: atom_id res chain seq x y z
N MET A 1 6.89 -51.72 36.31
CA MET A 1 7.87 -50.70 35.90
C MET A 1 7.09 -49.72 35.01
N SER A 2 6.32 -48.81 35.61
CA SER A 2 6.66 -47.44 36.07
C SER A 2 6.71 -46.41 34.92
N GLU A 3 5.76 -45.46 34.99
CA GLU A 3 5.68 -44.20 34.25
C GLU A 3 6.89 -43.27 34.52
N ALA A 4 7.21 -42.42 33.54
CA ALA A 4 7.65 -41.01 33.63
C ALA A 4 8.13 -40.57 32.23
N SER A 5 7.39 -39.74 31.48
CA SER A 5 7.24 -38.28 31.58
C SER A 5 8.26 -37.48 30.77
N LEU A 6 7.70 -36.70 29.83
CA LEU A 6 8.02 -35.31 29.49
C LEU A 6 9.39 -35.01 28.83
N GLU A 7 9.33 -34.53 27.58
CA GLU A 7 9.80 -33.16 27.27
C GLU A 7 8.97 -32.62 26.09
N GLU A 8 7.78 -32.09 26.42
CA GLU A 8 7.19 -30.99 25.65
C GLU A 8 8.17 -29.83 25.74
N ARG A 9 9.03 -29.69 24.74
CA ARG A 9 9.84 -28.49 24.59
C ARG A 9 8.93 -27.38 24.07
N SER A 10 8.24 -26.76 25.03
CA SER A 10 7.49 -25.51 24.84
C SER A 10 8.29 -24.57 23.95
N TYR A 11 7.74 -24.26 22.77
CA TYR A 11 8.25 -23.19 21.95
C TYR A 11 7.90 -21.88 22.66
N GLU A 12 8.82 -21.39 23.49
CA GLU A 12 8.76 -20.01 23.92
C GLU A 12 9.06 -19.13 22.70
N PRO A 13 8.13 -18.26 22.27
CA PRO A 13 8.42 -17.36 21.18
C PRO A 13 9.59 -16.48 21.61
N ARG A 14 10.71 -16.56 20.87
CA ARG A 14 11.84 -15.66 21.08
C ARG A 14 11.30 -14.24 20.91
N ARG A 15 11.46 -13.44 21.96
CA ARG A 15 11.09 -12.03 21.92
C ARG A 15 11.69 -11.39 20.68
N THR A 16 10.86 -10.70 19.92
CA THR A 16 11.31 -10.02 18.69
C THR A 16 12.34 -8.95 19.05
N PRO A 17 13.24 -8.54 18.12
CA PRO A 17 14.21 -7.48 18.38
C PRO A 17 13.58 -6.17 18.90
N ARG A 18 12.31 -5.89 18.58
CA ARG A 18 11.53 -4.75 19.11
C ARG A 18 11.17 -4.88 20.59
N GLU A 19 10.90 -6.08 21.08
CA GLU A 19 10.59 -6.34 22.49
C GLU A 19 11.83 -6.20 23.40
N LEU A 20 13.03 -6.42 22.84
CA LEU A 20 14.29 -6.17 23.55
C LEU A 20 14.65 -4.67 23.55
N GLN A 21 14.32 -3.92 22.48
CA GLN A 21 14.54 -2.46 22.43
C GLN A 21 13.63 -1.66 23.37
N ALA A 22 12.41 -2.13 23.64
CA ALA A 22 11.46 -1.44 24.51
C ALA A 22 11.85 -1.42 26.00
N VAL A 23 12.68 -2.36 26.45
CA VAL A 23 13.04 -2.50 27.87
C VAL A 23 14.11 -1.50 28.32
N LEU A 24 14.93 -0.98 27.39
CA LEU A 24 16.16 -0.28 27.78
C LEU A 24 16.08 1.26 27.74
N ILE A 25 15.04 1.88 27.18
CA ILE A 25 15.07 3.33 26.92
C ILE A 25 14.17 4.17 27.84
N THR A 26 13.14 3.62 28.52
CA THR A 26 12.35 4.42 29.47
C THR A 26 11.88 3.60 30.68
N GLY A 27 12.44 3.88 31.86
CA GLY A 27 12.09 3.26 33.15
C GLY A 27 10.70 3.61 33.70
N ARG A 28 9.64 3.63 32.88
CA ARG A 28 8.24 3.67 33.31
C ARG A 28 7.43 2.74 32.41
N GLY A 29 6.79 1.75 33.02
CA GLY A 29 5.93 0.76 32.35
C GLY A 29 4.67 1.36 31.73
N HIS A 30 4.83 2.16 30.68
CA HIS A 30 3.75 2.46 29.74
C HIS A 30 3.50 1.20 28.93
N ARG A 31 2.47 0.44 29.31
CA ARG A 31 1.85 -0.54 28.42
C ARG A 31 1.37 0.26 27.20
N TYR A 32 2.06 0.13 26.08
CA TYR A 32 1.55 0.59 24.80
C TYR A 32 0.29 -0.22 24.52
N ARG A 33 -0.89 0.32 24.84
CA ARG A 33 -2.13 -0.23 24.33
C ARG A 33 -2.16 0.18 22.88
N ALA A 34 -1.95 -0.75 21.95
CA ALA A 34 -2.16 -0.50 20.54
C ALA A 34 -3.57 0.11 20.39
N ALA A 35 -3.65 1.30 19.79
CA ALA A 35 -4.93 1.86 19.42
C ALA A 35 -5.57 0.92 18.40
N PRO A 36 -6.90 0.72 18.44
CA PRO A 36 -7.56 -0.07 17.41
C PRO A 36 -7.24 0.52 16.04
N VAL A 37 -6.77 -0.32 15.12
CA VAL A 37 -6.52 0.06 13.74
C VAL A 37 -7.88 0.44 13.14
N PRO A 38 -8.01 1.60 12.48
CA PRO A 38 -9.25 1.96 11.82
C PRO A 38 -9.60 0.93 10.76
N ALA A 39 -10.90 0.69 10.56
CA ALA A 39 -11.37 -0.15 9.46
C ALA A 39 -10.89 0.43 8.12
N PRO A 40 -10.54 -0.43 7.14
CA PRO A 40 -10.05 0.01 5.85
C PRO A 40 -11.14 0.77 5.11
N SER A 41 -10.73 1.80 4.41
CA SER A 41 -11.58 2.54 3.47
C SER A 41 -11.87 1.72 2.22
N LYS A 42 -12.90 2.15 1.47
CA LYS A 42 -13.19 1.62 0.12
C LYS A 42 -11.96 1.67 -0.78
N ASN A 43 -11.20 2.75 -0.72
CA ASN A 43 -10.02 2.93 -1.56
C ASN A 43 -8.94 1.91 -1.20
N GLU A 44 -8.68 1.68 0.09
CA GLU A 44 -7.69 0.68 0.54
C GLU A 44 -8.07 -0.74 0.09
N ILE A 45 -9.36 -1.10 0.10
CA ILE A 45 -9.81 -2.40 -0.43
C ILE A 45 -9.55 -2.49 -1.94
N LEU A 46 -9.92 -1.46 -2.71
CA LEU A 46 -9.70 -1.45 -4.16
C LEU A 46 -8.22 -1.46 -4.53
N GLN A 47 -7.38 -0.74 -3.79
CA GLN A 47 -5.92 -0.75 -3.93
C GLN A 47 -5.36 -2.16 -3.66
N CYS A 48 -5.79 -2.80 -2.57
CA CYS A 48 -5.36 -4.14 -2.20
C CYS A 48 -5.76 -5.18 -3.27
N MET A 49 -7.03 -5.18 -3.71
CA MET A 49 -7.49 -6.08 -4.78
C MET A 49 -6.74 -5.84 -6.09
N PHE A 50 -6.49 -4.58 -6.45
CA PHE A 50 -5.76 -4.23 -7.67
C PHE A 50 -4.32 -4.77 -7.61
N TRP A 51 -3.66 -4.58 -6.47
CA TRP A 51 -2.30 -5.09 -6.25
C TRP A 51 -2.26 -6.63 -6.29
N LEU A 52 -3.21 -7.32 -5.63
CA LEU A 52 -3.29 -8.79 -5.67
C LEU A 52 -3.43 -9.34 -7.10
N GLN A 53 -4.26 -8.69 -7.91
CA GLN A 53 -4.43 -9.05 -9.31
C GLN A 53 -3.13 -8.82 -10.11
N ALA A 54 -2.48 -7.67 -9.92
CA ALA A 54 -1.24 -7.32 -10.63
C ALA A 54 -0.07 -8.26 -10.31
N GLU A 55 -0.01 -8.78 -9.09
CA GLU A 55 1.00 -9.75 -8.64
C GLU A 55 0.66 -11.21 -9.01
N GLY A 56 -0.51 -11.46 -9.60
CA GLY A 56 -0.99 -12.82 -9.90
C GLY A 56 -1.30 -13.64 -8.64
N LEU A 57 -1.57 -12.98 -7.52
CA LEU A 57 -1.92 -13.63 -6.24
C LEU A 57 -3.41 -13.98 -6.13
N GLY A 58 -4.21 -13.56 -7.10
CA GLY A 58 -5.60 -13.95 -7.27
C GLY A 58 -6.46 -12.84 -7.87
N ASP A 59 -7.40 -13.23 -8.73
CA ASP A 59 -8.37 -12.32 -9.35
C ASP A 59 -9.64 -12.14 -8.49
N GLU A 60 -9.81 -12.97 -7.47
CA GLU A 60 -11.00 -13.05 -6.63
C GLU A 60 -10.62 -13.02 -5.14
N ALA A 61 -11.21 -12.09 -4.39
CA ALA A 61 -10.96 -11.91 -2.97
C ALA A 61 -12.21 -12.14 -2.12
N ASN A 62 -12.02 -12.68 -0.93
CA ASN A 62 -13.02 -12.69 0.15
C ASN A 62 -12.48 -11.90 1.35
N VAL A 63 -13.33 -11.70 2.36
CA VAL A 63 -12.99 -10.99 3.61
C VAL A 63 -11.68 -11.50 4.21
N THR A 64 -11.55 -12.82 4.39
CA THR A 64 -10.37 -13.45 5.00
C THR A 64 -9.09 -13.18 4.21
N LEU A 65 -9.16 -13.19 2.88
CA LEU A 65 -8.00 -12.85 2.05
C LEU A 65 -7.62 -11.37 2.21
N LEU A 66 -8.60 -10.47 2.18
CA LEU A 66 -8.37 -9.03 2.30
C LEU A 66 -7.77 -8.68 3.67
N GLU A 67 -8.28 -9.24 4.76
CA GLU A 67 -7.75 -9.05 6.11
C GLU A 67 -6.28 -9.46 6.21
N ARG A 68 -5.90 -10.58 5.57
CA ARG A 68 -4.52 -11.06 5.55
C ARG A 68 -3.54 -10.05 4.94
N PHE A 69 -3.97 -9.31 3.92
CA PHE A 69 -3.10 -8.39 3.18
C PHE A 69 -3.21 -6.93 3.65
N LEU A 70 -4.35 -6.53 4.21
CA LEU A 70 -4.54 -5.19 4.77
C LEU A 70 -3.86 -5.02 6.14
N GLY A 71 -3.55 -6.12 6.84
CA GLY A 71 -2.66 -6.12 8.00
C GLY A 71 -3.25 -6.78 9.23
N VAL A 72 -2.38 -7.02 10.21
CA VAL A 72 -2.74 -7.59 11.52
C VAL A 72 -3.64 -6.58 12.22
N ASP A 73 -4.86 -6.99 12.60
CA ASP A 73 -5.91 -6.20 13.26
C ASP A 73 -6.90 -5.45 12.35
N VAL A 74 -6.86 -5.66 11.03
CA VAL A 74 -7.93 -5.20 10.14
C VAL A 74 -9.12 -6.15 10.19
N ASN A 75 -10.33 -5.59 10.33
CA ASN A 75 -11.59 -6.30 10.17
C ASN A 75 -12.32 -5.71 8.94
N VAL A 76 -12.46 -6.51 7.90
CA VAL A 76 -13.15 -6.07 6.67
C VAL A 76 -14.63 -6.35 6.82
N ASP A 77 -15.42 -5.29 6.83
CA ASP A 77 -16.87 -5.41 6.90
C ASP A 77 -17.44 -5.92 5.56
N VAL A 78 -18.23 -6.99 5.62
CA VAL A 78 -18.96 -7.52 4.45
C VAL A 78 -19.85 -6.43 3.84
N ALA A 79 -20.45 -5.56 4.66
CA ALA A 79 -21.28 -4.46 4.17
C ALA A 79 -20.48 -3.46 3.31
N LEU A 80 -19.17 -3.34 3.53
CA LEU A 80 -18.31 -2.50 2.70
C LEU A 80 -18.09 -3.13 1.31
N LEU A 81 -17.95 -4.45 1.24
CA LEU A 81 -17.86 -5.18 -0.03
C LEU A 81 -19.19 -5.16 -0.79
N ASP A 82 -20.30 -5.32 -0.09
CA ASP A 82 -21.64 -5.18 -0.68
C ASP A 82 -21.85 -3.78 -1.25
N ARG A 83 -21.37 -2.74 -0.55
CA ARG A 83 -21.40 -1.37 -1.08
C ARG A 83 -20.54 -1.19 -2.33
N LEU A 84 -19.36 -1.82 -2.39
CA LEU A 84 -18.52 -1.78 -3.59
C LEU A 84 -19.17 -2.51 -4.78
N LEU A 85 -19.95 -3.56 -4.49
CA LEU A 85 -20.77 -4.27 -5.47
C LEU A 85 -21.90 -3.36 -5.99
N GLU A 86 -22.63 -2.68 -5.10
CA GLU A 86 -23.67 -1.70 -5.46
C GLU A 86 -23.11 -0.53 -6.28
N GLU A 87 -21.91 -0.05 -5.95
CA GLU A 87 -21.22 1.02 -6.66
C GLU A 87 -20.58 0.56 -7.99
N GLY A 88 -20.60 -0.75 -8.29
CA GLY A 88 -20.12 -1.32 -9.56
C GLY A 88 -18.60 -1.44 -9.68
N TYR A 89 -17.85 -1.33 -8.57
CA TYR A 89 -16.40 -1.49 -8.56
C TYR A 89 -15.97 -2.96 -8.47
N VAL A 90 -16.82 -3.81 -7.89
CA VAL A 90 -16.61 -5.25 -7.86
C VAL A 90 -17.81 -5.98 -8.42
N GLU A 91 -17.60 -7.20 -8.88
CA GLU A 91 -18.64 -8.17 -9.19
C GLU A 91 -18.53 -9.36 -8.24
N ARG A 92 -19.65 -10.02 -7.95
CA ARG A 92 -19.68 -11.17 -7.06
C ARG A 92 -19.54 -12.46 -7.86
N VAL A 93 -18.58 -13.29 -7.48
CA VAL A 93 -18.31 -14.61 -8.06
C VAL A 93 -18.44 -15.64 -6.94
N GLY A 94 -19.63 -16.21 -6.79
CA GLY A 94 -19.95 -17.09 -5.66
C GLY A 94 -19.88 -16.35 -4.31
N ASP A 95 -18.97 -16.79 -3.43
CA ASP A 95 -18.68 -16.19 -2.13
C ASP A 95 -17.54 -15.15 -2.17
N ARG A 96 -17.01 -14.86 -3.36
CA ARG A 96 -15.88 -13.94 -3.59
C ARG A 96 -16.27 -12.74 -4.42
N TYR A 97 -15.35 -11.77 -4.47
CA TYR A 97 -15.47 -10.53 -5.21
C TYR A 97 -14.31 -10.40 -6.19
N LYS A 98 -14.61 -9.95 -7.41
CA LYS A 98 -13.64 -9.67 -8.45
C LYS A 98 -13.73 -8.21 -8.86
N LEU A 99 -12.60 -7.58 -9.21
CA LEU A 99 -12.62 -6.21 -9.71
C LEU A 99 -13.30 -6.14 -11.09
N THR A 100 -14.20 -5.16 -11.24
CA THR A 100 -14.65 -4.74 -12.57
C THR A 100 -13.57 -3.90 -13.25
N GLU A 101 -13.76 -3.52 -14.51
CA GLU A 101 -12.87 -2.57 -15.18
C GLU A 101 -12.84 -1.21 -14.44
N ALA A 102 -13.99 -0.77 -13.93
CA ALA A 102 -14.08 0.46 -13.14
C ALA A 102 -13.32 0.34 -11.81
N GLY A 103 -13.46 -0.79 -11.11
CA GLY A 103 -12.71 -1.10 -9.90
C GLY A 103 -11.20 -1.14 -10.14
N THR A 104 -10.77 -1.81 -11.21
CA THR A 104 -9.36 -1.91 -11.62
C THR A 104 -8.76 -0.53 -11.85
N ARG A 105 -9.46 0.32 -12.61
CA ARG A 105 -9.03 1.70 -12.88
C ARG A 105 -8.93 2.53 -11.60
N LYS A 106 -9.94 2.46 -10.74
CA LYS A 106 -9.98 3.21 -9.48
C LYS A 106 -8.88 2.75 -8.51
N GLY A 107 -8.75 1.44 -8.32
CA GLY A 107 -7.72 0.85 -7.46
C GLY A 107 -6.31 1.24 -7.88
N GLY A 108 -6.01 1.19 -9.18
CA GLY A 108 -4.71 1.61 -9.71
C GLY A 108 -4.42 3.10 -9.52
N VAL A 109 -5.39 3.98 -9.76
CA VAL A 109 -5.23 5.44 -9.53
C VAL A 109 -4.98 5.74 -8.07
N GLU A 110 -5.77 5.15 -7.17
CA GLU A 110 -5.64 5.35 -5.73
C GLU A 110 -4.31 4.82 -5.20
N LEU A 111 -3.87 3.64 -5.70
CA LEU A 111 -2.58 3.06 -5.30
C LEU A 111 -1.43 3.96 -5.76
N ALA A 112 -1.45 4.41 -7.02
CA ALA A 112 -0.42 5.32 -7.54
C ALA A 112 -0.35 6.62 -6.73
N ALA A 113 -1.50 7.20 -6.39
CA ALA A 113 -1.59 8.41 -5.58
C ALA A 113 -0.98 8.22 -4.18
N SER A 114 -1.18 7.06 -3.54
CA SER A 114 -0.62 6.76 -2.21
C SER A 114 0.91 6.75 -2.17
N PHE A 115 1.57 6.52 -3.31
CA PHE A 115 3.03 6.53 -3.44
C PHE A 115 3.58 7.76 -4.13
N GLU A 116 2.73 8.68 -4.61
CA GLU A 116 3.17 9.83 -5.41
C GLU A 116 4.23 10.66 -4.68
N GLU A 117 4.02 10.98 -3.39
CA GLU A 117 5.00 11.74 -2.61
C GLU A 117 6.33 11.00 -2.40
N LEU A 118 6.29 9.67 -2.28
CA LEU A 118 7.50 8.83 -2.11
C LEU A 118 8.28 8.68 -3.42
N MET A 119 7.58 8.76 -4.54
CA MET A 119 8.13 8.62 -5.90
C MET A 119 8.61 9.94 -6.48
N LYS A 120 8.29 11.08 -5.83
CA LYS A 120 8.84 12.38 -6.22
C LYS A 120 10.36 12.35 -6.02
N PRO A 121 11.14 12.84 -7.00
CA PRO A 121 12.57 13.00 -6.80
C PRO A 121 12.81 13.84 -5.54
N THR A 122 13.60 13.32 -4.60
CA THR A 122 14.07 14.16 -3.50
C THR A 122 15.10 15.17 -4.03
N TYR A 123 15.31 16.26 -3.31
CA TYR A 123 16.17 17.35 -3.75
C TYR A 123 17.56 16.83 -4.15
N GLY A 124 17.88 16.88 -5.46
CA GLY A 124 19.13 16.38 -6.02
C GLY A 124 19.07 15.04 -6.77
N GLU A 125 17.93 14.33 -6.75
CA GLU A 125 17.71 13.06 -7.48
C GLU A 125 17.14 13.25 -8.89
N CYS A 126 16.93 14.49 -9.32
CA CYS A 126 16.70 14.79 -10.72
C CYS A 126 17.85 14.19 -11.52
N GLY A 127 17.55 13.12 -12.27
CA GLY A 127 18.53 12.43 -13.09
C GLY A 127 19.29 13.41 -13.97
N ARG A 128 20.47 12.98 -14.42
CA ARG A 128 21.43 13.73 -15.24
C ARG A 128 20.90 14.19 -16.61
N THR A 129 19.59 14.21 -16.83
CA THR A 129 19.00 15.03 -17.88
C THR A 129 19.30 16.49 -17.55
N VAL A 130 19.97 17.14 -18.48
CA VAL A 130 20.52 18.51 -18.46
C VAL A 130 19.50 19.59 -18.03
N TRP A 131 18.23 19.21 -17.91
CA TRP A 131 17.10 20.10 -17.78
C TRP A 131 17.02 20.82 -16.41
N CYS A 132 17.48 20.21 -15.32
CA CYS A 132 17.43 20.81 -13.97
C CYS A 132 18.76 21.46 -13.49
N MET A 133 19.84 21.35 -14.25
CA MET A 133 21.13 21.94 -13.87
C MET A 133 21.10 23.46 -14.04
N GLY A 134 21.09 24.21 -12.94
CA GLY A 134 21.16 25.69 -12.92
C GLY A 134 19.81 26.41 -12.89
N ARG A 135 18.73 25.73 -12.47
CA ARG A 135 17.40 26.34 -12.30
C ARG A 135 16.97 26.34 -10.83
N THR A 136 16.11 27.28 -10.48
CA THR A 136 15.46 27.34 -9.17
C THR A 136 14.31 26.33 -9.07
N PRO A 137 13.89 25.93 -7.86
CA PRO A 137 12.78 25.00 -7.66
C PRO A 137 11.45 25.44 -8.31
N GLY A 138 11.19 26.76 -8.36
CA GLY A 138 9.98 27.30 -8.98
C GLY A 138 9.94 27.12 -10.50
N GLU A 139 11.09 27.24 -11.17
CA GLU A 139 11.23 27.12 -12.63
C GLU A 139 11.10 25.66 -13.09
N CYS A 140 11.65 24.72 -12.31
CA CYS A 140 11.45 23.28 -12.56
C CYS A 140 9.98 22.89 -12.38
N ARG A 141 9.30 23.39 -11.34
CA ARG A 141 7.86 23.11 -11.09
C ARG A 141 6.95 23.65 -12.19
N ALA A 142 7.31 24.79 -12.77
CA ALA A 142 6.51 25.45 -13.80
C ALA A 142 6.71 24.87 -15.22
N GLY A 143 7.60 23.90 -15.40
CA GLY A 143 7.82 23.33 -16.72
C GLY A 143 8.52 24.29 -17.69
N LEU A 144 9.29 25.27 -17.19
CA LEU A 144 9.80 26.37 -18.02
C LEU A 144 11.20 26.10 -18.56
N ASP A 145 11.48 26.49 -19.80
CA ASP A 145 12.81 26.54 -20.39
C ASP A 145 13.63 27.75 -19.89
N ARG A 146 14.94 27.82 -20.19
CA ARG A 146 15.84 28.85 -19.58
C ARG A 146 15.47 30.27 -19.99
N ASP A 147 14.69 30.40 -21.04
CA ASP A 147 14.13 31.62 -21.60
C ASP A 147 12.70 31.92 -21.09
N GLY A 148 12.16 31.10 -20.19
CA GLY A 148 10.81 31.25 -19.65
C GLY A 148 9.68 30.73 -20.55
N SER A 149 10.00 30.03 -21.64
CA SER A 149 8.99 29.35 -22.48
C SER A 149 8.55 28.02 -21.86
N LEU A 150 7.38 27.48 -22.23
CA LEU A 150 6.99 26.14 -21.80
C LEU A 150 7.89 25.11 -22.47
N ALA A 151 8.59 24.31 -21.66
CA ALA A 151 9.43 23.27 -22.18
C ALA A 151 8.61 22.22 -22.93
N ARG A 152 9.12 21.86 -24.10
CA ARG A 152 8.55 20.77 -24.88
C ARG A 152 8.70 19.49 -24.07
N SER A 153 7.60 19.02 -23.50
CA SER A 153 7.56 17.72 -22.85
C SER A 153 8.03 16.65 -23.85
N PRO A 154 9.02 15.80 -23.51
CA PRO A 154 9.42 14.70 -24.39
C PRO A 154 8.33 13.62 -24.51
N VAL A 155 7.26 13.72 -23.73
CA VAL A 155 6.18 12.71 -23.66
C VAL A 155 5.21 12.76 -24.85
N THR A 156 5.40 13.65 -25.83
CA THR A 156 4.53 13.70 -27.04
C THR A 156 5.11 12.96 -28.26
N SER A 157 6.22 12.21 -28.13
CA SER A 157 6.90 11.57 -29.29
C SER A 157 6.79 10.04 -29.33
N LEU A 158 5.74 9.45 -28.77
CA LEU A 158 5.47 7.99 -28.84
C LEU A 158 4.14 7.68 -29.54
N ARG A 159 3.82 8.46 -30.57
CA ARG A 159 2.85 8.13 -31.62
C ARG A 159 3.52 8.46 -32.94
N ASP A 160 4.39 7.55 -33.41
CA ASP A 160 4.83 7.41 -34.81
C ASP A 160 5.97 6.36 -34.83
N THR A 161 5.60 5.09 -34.64
CA THR A 161 6.28 3.90 -35.17
C THR A 161 5.32 2.73 -35.08
#